data_AF-A0A926R2L1-F1
#
_entry.id   AF-A0A926R2L1-F1
#
_cell.length_a   1.000
_cell.length_b   1.000
_cell.length_c   1.000
_cell.angle_alpha   90.00
_cell.angle_beta   90.00
_cell.angle_gamma   90.00
#
_symmetry.space_group_name_H-M   'P 1'
#
loop_
_entity.id
_entity.type
_entity.pdbx_description
1 polymer ?
#
loop_
_entity_poly.entity_id
_entity_poly.type
_entity_poly.pdbx_seq_one_letter_code
_entity_poly.pdbx_strand_id
1 'polypeptide(L)'
;VLLAEANQWPEDVVDYFGDYSSGGDECHMAFHFPVMPRIFMAVRRESRYPVSEILAKTPAIPSGCQWGIFLRNHDELTLEMVTDEERDYMYAEYAKDPRMRANIGIRRRLAPLLDNDRNQIELFTALLLALPGSPILYYGDEIGMGDNIWLGDRDAVRTPMQWT
;
A
#
# COMPACT_ATOMS: atom_id res chain seq x y z
N VAL A 1 -3.35 -19.36 -9.90
CA VAL A 1 -2.74 -18.36 -9.00
C VAL A 1 -3.70 -18.11 -7.85
N LEU A 2 -3.21 -18.15 -6.62
CA LEU A 2 -3.94 -17.78 -5.40
C LEU A 2 -3.21 -16.60 -4.76
N LEU A 3 -3.93 -15.54 -4.42
CA LEU A 3 -3.39 -14.30 -3.83
C LEU A 3 -3.98 -14.11 -2.43
N ALA A 4 -3.12 -14.09 -1.42
CA ALA A 4 -3.50 -13.87 -0.03
C ALA A 4 -3.59 -12.37 0.29
N GLU A 5 -4.70 -11.98 0.91
CA GLU A 5 -4.84 -10.71 1.62
C GLU A 5 -4.55 -10.93 3.11
N ALA A 6 -3.28 -10.75 3.48
CA ALA A 6 -2.82 -10.86 4.86
C ALA A 6 -2.15 -9.55 5.27
N ASN A 7 -2.89 -8.69 5.98
CA ASN A 7 -2.36 -7.46 6.56
C ASN A 7 -1.67 -7.75 7.89
N GLN A 8 -0.44 -8.28 7.84
CA GLN A 8 0.37 -8.63 9.01
C GLN A 8 1.83 -8.15 8.84
N TRP A 9 2.67 -8.38 9.85
CA TRP A 9 4.10 -8.09 9.74
C TRP A 9 4.76 -9.03 8.70
N PRO A 10 5.88 -8.61 8.06
CA PRO A 10 6.52 -9.43 7.02
C PRO A 10 6.82 -10.86 7.45
N GLU A 11 7.19 -11.04 8.72
CA GLU A 11 7.53 -12.34 9.33
C GLU A 11 6.34 -13.29 9.42
N ASP A 12 5.11 -12.75 9.54
CA ASP A 12 3.88 -13.55 9.62
C ASP A 12 3.27 -13.76 8.22
N VAL A 13 3.37 -12.78 7.33
CA VAL A 13 2.79 -12.88 5.97
C VAL A 13 3.47 -13.98 5.16
N VAL A 14 4.75 -14.27 5.42
CA VAL A 14 5.46 -15.30 4.68
C VAL A 14 4.95 -16.72 4.94
N ASP A 15 4.26 -16.96 6.06
CA ASP A 15 3.66 -18.25 6.36
C ASP A 15 2.55 -18.62 5.36
N TYR A 16 1.89 -17.61 4.77
CA TYR A 16 0.86 -17.81 3.73
C TYR A 16 1.42 -18.32 2.39
N PHE A 17 2.74 -18.37 2.22
CA PHE A 17 3.36 -19.03 1.07
C PHE A 17 3.51 -20.55 1.28
N GLY A 18 3.35 -21.04 2.52
CA GLY A 18 3.49 -22.45 2.86
C GLY A 18 4.95 -22.90 3.00
N ASP A 19 5.19 -24.18 2.78
CA ASP A 19 6.51 -24.79 2.99
C ASP A 19 7.54 -24.41 1.91
N TYR A 20 8.71 -23.95 2.36
CA TYR A 20 9.83 -23.60 1.49
C TYR A 20 10.43 -24.81 0.80
N SER A 21 10.38 -25.99 1.42
CA SER A 21 10.98 -27.20 0.87
C SER A 21 10.20 -27.76 -0.33
N SER A 22 8.88 -27.54 -0.36
CA SER A 22 8.00 -27.89 -1.47
C SER A 22 7.96 -26.83 -2.57
N GLY A 23 8.56 -25.66 -2.34
CA GLY A 23 8.53 -24.51 -3.25
C GLY A 23 7.34 -23.57 -3.06
N GLY A 24 6.60 -23.72 -1.95
CA GLY A 24 5.39 -22.98 -1.59
C GLY A 24 4.12 -23.73 -1.97
N ASP A 25 3.44 -24.33 -0.98
CA ASP A 25 2.26 -25.19 -1.17
C ASP A 25 0.92 -24.54 -0.75
N GLU A 26 0.93 -23.26 -0.37
CA GLU A 26 -0.27 -22.49 -0.05
C GLU A 26 -0.62 -21.44 -1.13
N CYS A 27 -0.39 -20.15 -0.86
CA CYS A 27 -0.67 -19.08 -1.82
C CYS A 27 0.52 -18.82 -2.74
N HIS A 28 0.22 -18.51 -3.99
CA HIS A 28 1.24 -18.17 -4.98
C HIS A 28 1.71 -16.73 -4.80
N MET A 29 0.83 -15.87 -4.28
CA MET A 29 1.10 -14.47 -4.03
C MET A 29 0.53 -14.03 -2.69
N ALA A 30 1.14 -13.02 -2.08
CA ALA A 30 0.59 -12.30 -0.96
C ALA A 30 0.81 -10.79 -1.17
N PHE A 31 -0.11 -9.97 -0.67
CA PHE A 31 0.06 -8.52 -0.71
C PHE A 31 1.18 -8.07 0.24
N HIS A 32 2.08 -7.22 -0.25
CA HIS A 32 3.16 -6.68 0.55
C HIS A 32 2.70 -5.46 1.38
N PHE A 33 1.71 -5.65 2.26
CA PHE A 33 1.20 -4.59 3.14
C PHE A 33 2.28 -3.82 3.93
N PRO A 34 3.36 -4.47 4.44
CA PRO A 34 4.37 -3.76 5.21
C PRO A 34 5.12 -2.66 4.46
N VAL A 35 5.35 -2.81 3.14
CA VAL A 35 6.11 -1.81 2.36
C VAL A 35 5.27 -0.58 2.01
N MET A 36 3.95 -0.76 1.82
CA MET A 36 3.08 0.29 1.30
C MET A 36 3.10 1.56 2.18
N PRO A 37 2.86 1.55 3.50
CA PRO A 37 2.92 2.75 4.33
C PRO A 37 4.32 3.37 4.38
N ARG A 38 5.37 2.54 4.27
CA ARG A 38 6.77 2.97 4.34
C ARG A 38 7.18 3.76 3.09
N ILE A 39 6.59 3.49 1.92
CA ILE A 39 6.78 4.31 0.71
C ILE A 39 6.28 5.74 0.95
N PHE A 40 5.07 5.89 1.50
CA PHE A 40 4.50 7.20 1.82
C PHE A 40 5.38 7.95 2.85
N MET A 41 5.75 7.28 3.94
CA MET A 41 6.64 7.87 4.94
C MET A 41 8.01 8.27 4.38
N ALA A 42 8.62 7.43 3.53
CA ALA A 42 9.94 7.69 2.97
C ALA A 42 9.95 8.93 2.09
N VAL A 43 8.92 9.13 1.28
CA VAL A 43 8.82 10.32 0.42
C VAL A 43 8.59 11.59 1.25
N ARG A 44 7.68 11.58 2.24
CA ARG A 44 7.46 12.77 3.09
C ARG A 44 8.62 13.10 4.02
N ARG A 45 9.38 12.10 4.47
CA ARG A 45 10.59 12.29 5.29
C ARG A 45 11.84 12.57 4.45
N GLU A 46 11.73 12.58 3.12
CA GLU A 46 12.86 12.69 2.19
C GLU A 46 14.00 11.71 2.53
N SER A 47 13.62 10.51 2.98
CA SER A 47 14.57 9.54 3.52
C SER A 47 14.22 8.16 3.00
N ARG A 48 15.20 7.51 2.36
CA ARG A 48 15.07 6.11 1.90
C ARG A 48 14.89 5.11 3.04
N TYR A 49 15.21 5.50 4.28
CA TYR A 49 15.38 4.59 5.41
C TYR A 49 14.14 3.69 5.65
N PRO A 50 12.89 4.22 5.72
CA PRO A 50 11.71 3.40 5.99
C PRO A 50 11.50 2.27 4.95
N VAL A 51 11.77 2.54 3.67
CA VAL A 51 11.65 1.54 2.59
C VAL A 51 12.81 0.56 2.65
N SER A 52 14.05 1.04 2.79
CA SER A 52 15.20 0.13 2.82
C SER A 52 15.20 -0.80 4.04
N GLU A 53 14.74 -0.31 5.20
CA GLU A 53 14.66 -1.11 6.42
C GLU A 53 13.62 -2.22 6.30
N ILE A 54 12.40 -1.90 5.84
CA ILE A 54 11.34 -2.91 5.76
C ILE A 54 11.64 -3.98 4.70
N LEU A 55 12.24 -3.58 3.57
CA LEU A 55 12.68 -4.54 2.54
C LEU A 55 13.80 -5.43 3.05
N ALA A 56 14.75 -4.90 3.83
CA ALA A 56 15.81 -5.70 4.44
C ALA A 56 15.29 -6.66 5.53
N LYS A 57 14.20 -6.31 6.21
CA LYS A 57 13.51 -7.16 7.21
C LYS A 57 12.54 -8.15 6.58
N THR A 58 12.18 -7.99 5.31
CA THR A 58 11.23 -8.89 4.64
C THR A 58 11.94 -10.22 4.35
N PRO A 59 11.46 -11.36 4.87
CA PRO A 59 12.11 -12.64 4.63
C PRO A 59 12.09 -13.03 3.16
N ALA A 60 13.03 -13.91 2.76
CA ALA A 60 12.97 -14.53 1.44
C ALA A 60 11.68 -15.35 1.30
N ILE A 61 11.17 -15.51 0.09
CA ILE A 61 9.96 -16.28 -0.21
C ILE A 61 10.31 -17.55 -1.03
N PRO A 62 9.44 -18.57 -1.06
CA PRO A 62 9.64 -19.74 -1.91
C PRO A 62 9.74 -19.36 -3.41
N SER A 63 10.51 -20.12 -4.19
CA SER A 63 10.83 -19.77 -5.59
C SER A 63 9.62 -19.75 -6.54
N GLY A 64 8.52 -20.43 -6.19
CA GLY A 64 7.26 -20.42 -6.94
C GLY A 64 6.33 -19.26 -6.59
N CYS A 65 6.70 -18.42 -5.60
CA CYS A 65 5.85 -17.39 -5.03
C CYS A 65 6.28 -15.97 -5.45
N GLN A 66 5.38 -15.00 -5.30
CA GLN A 66 5.65 -13.60 -5.64
C GLN A 66 4.88 -12.61 -4.75
N TRP A 67 5.50 -11.48 -4.43
CA TRP A 67 4.83 -10.38 -3.73
C TRP A 67 3.89 -9.60 -4.65
N GLY A 68 2.72 -9.19 -4.15
CA GLY A 68 1.86 -8.18 -4.77
C GLY A 68 2.15 -6.79 -4.20
N ILE A 69 2.70 -5.89 -5.02
CA ILE A 69 3.02 -4.51 -4.60
C ILE A 69 1.89 -3.59 -5.06
N PHE A 70 1.47 -2.67 -4.21
CA PHE A 70 0.41 -1.71 -4.52
C PHE A 70 0.64 -0.41 -3.75
N LEU A 71 0.12 0.70 -4.26
CA LEU A 71 0.14 1.99 -3.59
C LEU A 71 -1.16 2.28 -2.86
N ARG A 72 -2.29 1.97 -3.51
CA ARG A 72 -3.65 2.10 -3.00
C ARG A 72 -4.50 0.94 -3.50
N ASN A 73 -5.65 0.75 -2.87
CA ASN A 73 -6.64 -0.25 -3.23
C ASN A 73 -8.05 0.30 -2.95
N HIS A 74 -9.05 -0.57 -2.95
CA HIS A 74 -10.45 -0.22 -2.72
C HIS A 74 -10.79 0.06 -1.24
N ASP A 75 -9.82 -0.06 -0.34
CA ASP A 75 -9.97 0.20 1.09
C ASP A 75 -9.16 1.43 1.50
N GLU A 76 -9.20 1.77 2.77
CA GLU A 76 -8.33 2.76 3.37
C GLU A 76 -6.85 2.37 3.23
N LEU A 77 -5.98 3.37 3.28
CA LEU A 77 -4.57 3.15 3.52
C LEU A 77 -4.44 2.69 4.97
N THR A 78 -4.39 1.36 5.16
CA THR A 78 -4.32 0.74 6.48
C THR A 78 -3.03 1.12 7.21
N LEU A 79 -3.18 1.47 8.49
CA LEU A 79 -2.11 1.80 9.43
C LEU A 79 -2.21 0.91 10.68
N GLU A 80 -2.70 -0.32 10.50
CA GLU A 80 -2.77 -1.32 11.56
C GLU A 80 -1.39 -1.86 11.91
N MET A 81 -0.57 -2.19 10.90
CA MET A 81 0.76 -2.80 11.05
C MET A 81 1.89 -1.74 10.97
N VAL A 82 1.74 -0.66 11.73
CA VAL A 82 2.75 0.38 11.96
C VAL A 82 2.83 0.72 13.45
N THR A 83 3.93 1.32 13.90
CA THR A 83 4.01 1.78 15.30
C THR A 83 3.06 2.96 15.55
N ASP A 84 2.75 3.23 16.82
CA ASP A 84 1.86 4.34 17.17
C ASP A 84 2.41 5.70 16.70
N GLU A 85 3.72 5.93 16.83
CA GLU A 85 4.38 7.15 16.33
C GLU A 85 4.31 7.28 14.80
N GLU A 86 4.48 6.17 14.09
CA GLU A 86 4.35 6.15 12.62
C GLU A 86 2.91 6.45 12.20
N ARG A 87 1.93 5.90 12.92
CA ARG A 87 0.51 6.14 12.68
C ARG A 87 0.14 7.61 12.88
N ASP A 88 0.57 8.20 13.99
CA ASP A 88 0.32 9.61 14.29
C ASP A 88 0.97 10.53 13.26
N TYR A 89 2.21 10.21 12.84
CA TYR A 89 2.89 10.91 11.75
C TYR A 89 2.09 10.83 10.44
N MET A 90 1.65 9.63 10.05
CA MET A 90 0.86 9.43 8.83
C MET A 90 -0.47 10.21 8.87
N TYR A 91 -1.14 10.25 10.03
CA TYR A 91 -2.35 11.05 10.19
C TYR A 91 -2.09 12.55 10.10
N ALA A 92 -1.01 13.05 10.70
CA ALA A 92 -0.66 14.47 10.65
C ALA A 92 -0.35 14.93 9.21
N GLU A 93 0.37 14.11 8.44
CA GLU A 93 0.78 14.45 7.08
C GLU A 93 -0.35 14.28 6.05
N TYR A 94 -1.06 13.14 6.10
CA TYR A 94 -1.96 12.72 5.03
C TYR A 94 -3.46 12.83 5.35
N ALA A 95 -3.84 12.99 6.62
CA ALA A 95 -5.23 13.02 7.09
C ALA A 95 -5.49 14.19 8.05
N LYS A 96 -5.26 15.42 7.54
CA LYS A 96 -5.48 16.68 8.25
C LYS A 96 -6.94 16.91 8.63
N ASP A 97 -7.86 16.44 7.79
CA ASP A 97 -9.29 16.43 8.11
C ASP A 97 -9.67 15.10 8.78
N PRO A 98 -10.33 15.09 9.95
CA PRO A 98 -10.76 13.86 10.61
C PRO A 98 -11.61 12.94 9.72
N ARG A 99 -12.35 13.49 8.75
CA ARG A 99 -13.18 12.71 7.81
C ARG A 99 -12.34 11.93 6.81
N MET A 100 -11.07 12.25 6.63
CA MET A 100 -10.15 11.47 5.79
C MET A 100 -9.77 10.15 6.45
N ARG A 101 -10.09 9.96 7.74
CA ARG A 101 -9.80 8.75 8.49
C ARG A 101 -10.98 7.79 8.46
N ALA A 102 -10.71 6.50 8.40
CA ALA A 102 -11.67 5.42 8.61
C ALA A 102 -10.94 4.26 9.28
N ASN A 103 -11.59 3.62 10.26
CA ASN A 103 -10.98 2.58 11.09
C ASN A 103 -9.60 3.01 11.60
N ILE A 104 -8.57 2.19 11.36
CA ILE A 104 -7.16 2.49 11.64
C ILE A 104 -6.46 2.77 10.30
N GLY A 105 -6.92 3.78 9.56
CA GLY A 105 -6.33 4.14 8.27
C GLY A 105 -6.87 5.42 7.63
N ILE A 106 -6.41 5.68 6.39
CA ILE A 106 -6.70 6.90 5.63
C ILE A 106 -7.46 6.56 4.34
N ARG A 107 -8.73 6.96 4.25
CA ARG A 107 -9.63 6.66 3.12
C ARG A 107 -9.54 7.68 1.98
N ARG A 108 -8.34 7.80 1.40
CA ARG A 108 -8.04 8.73 0.30
C ARG A 108 -7.43 8.03 -0.92
N ARG A 109 -7.58 8.62 -2.11
CA ARG A 109 -6.93 8.14 -3.34
C ARG A 109 -5.48 8.62 -3.46
N LEU A 110 -4.71 8.04 -4.38
CA LEU A 110 -3.30 8.35 -4.56
C LEU A 110 -3.07 9.82 -4.91
N ALA A 111 -3.71 10.33 -5.96
CA ALA A 111 -3.52 11.72 -6.40
C ALA A 111 -3.88 12.73 -5.27
N PRO A 112 -5.02 12.60 -4.59
CA PRO A 112 -5.32 13.46 -3.43
C PRO A 112 -4.34 13.32 -2.25
N LEU A 113 -3.80 12.13 -1.96
CA LEU A 113 -2.78 11.94 -0.91
C LEU A 113 -1.48 12.70 -1.21
N LEU A 114 -1.16 12.85 -2.50
CA LEU A 114 0.04 13.51 -2.99
C LEU A 114 -0.22 14.96 -3.41
N ASP A 115 -1.29 15.57 -2.92
CA ASP A 115 -1.68 16.96 -3.23
C ASP A 115 -1.81 17.24 -4.74
N ASN A 116 -2.10 16.20 -5.52
CA ASN A 116 -2.13 16.19 -6.98
C ASN A 116 -0.80 16.64 -7.64
N ASP A 117 0.33 16.49 -6.93
CA ASP A 117 1.66 16.75 -7.45
C ASP A 117 2.06 15.64 -8.43
N ARG A 118 2.12 16.00 -9.71
CA ARG A 118 2.47 15.09 -10.80
C ARG A 118 3.84 14.43 -10.62
N ASN A 119 4.83 15.18 -10.11
CA ASN A 119 6.18 14.65 -9.93
C ASN A 119 6.19 13.55 -8.86
N GLN A 120 5.43 13.76 -7.77
CA GLN A 120 5.28 12.74 -6.74
C GLN A 120 4.49 11.53 -7.25
N ILE A 121 3.40 11.74 -7.99
CA ILE A 121 2.63 10.62 -8.57
C ILE A 121 3.52 9.76 -9.50
N GLU A 122 4.37 10.39 -10.31
CA GLU A 122 5.33 9.68 -11.15
C GLU A 122 6.39 8.95 -10.33
N LEU A 123 6.94 9.58 -9.28
CA LEU A 123 7.90 8.93 -8.38
C LEU A 123 7.31 7.69 -7.69
N PHE A 124 6.10 7.80 -7.13
CA PHE A 124 5.42 6.68 -6.48
C PHE A 124 5.11 5.56 -7.49
N THR A 125 4.64 5.91 -8.69
CA THR A 125 4.41 4.93 -9.77
C THR A 125 5.72 4.27 -10.20
N ALA A 126 6.82 5.01 -10.30
CA ALA A 126 8.13 4.45 -10.63
C ALA A 126 8.61 3.48 -9.55
N LEU A 127 8.44 3.81 -8.26
CA LEU A 127 8.75 2.90 -7.15
C LEU A 127 7.89 1.63 -7.21
N LEU A 128 6.58 1.76 -7.45
CA LEU A 128 5.68 0.62 -7.62
C LEU A 128 6.15 -0.35 -8.71
N LEU A 129 6.59 0.18 -9.86
CA LEU A 129 7.01 -0.62 -11.00
C LEU A 129 8.46 -1.18 -10.87
N ALA A 130 9.27 -0.61 -9.97
CA ALA A 130 10.67 -0.97 -9.80
C ALA A 130 10.95 -1.87 -8.58
N LEU A 131 10.05 -1.89 -7.59
CA LEU A 131 10.18 -2.74 -6.40
C LEU A 131 10.00 -4.23 -6.76
N PRO A 132 10.63 -5.16 -6.01
CA PRO A 132 10.53 -6.59 -6.26
C PRO A 132 9.09 -7.08 -5.98
N GLY A 133 8.40 -7.49 -7.04
CA GLY A 133 7.04 -8.01 -6.97
C GLY A 133 6.26 -7.77 -8.26
N SER A 134 5.00 -8.17 -8.26
CA SER A 134 4.04 -7.85 -9.32
C SER A 134 3.25 -6.62 -8.92
N PRO A 135 3.28 -5.53 -9.71
CA PRO A 135 2.58 -4.29 -9.37
C PRO A 135 1.07 -4.41 -9.62
N ILE A 136 0.28 -3.83 -8.73
CA ILE A 136 -1.19 -3.76 -8.80
C ILE A 136 -1.59 -2.29 -8.84
N LEU A 137 -2.23 -1.91 -9.94
CA LEU A 137 -2.79 -0.58 -10.15
C LEU A 137 -4.26 -0.57 -9.73
N TYR A 138 -4.66 0.48 -9.00
CA TYR A 138 -6.06 0.70 -8.67
C TYR A 138 -6.72 1.57 -9.76
N TYR A 139 -7.90 1.16 -10.23
CA TYR A 139 -8.56 1.80 -11.37
C TYR A 139 -8.71 3.30 -11.14
N GLY A 140 -8.39 4.10 -12.16
CA GLY A 140 -8.47 5.55 -12.10
C GLY A 140 -7.23 6.25 -11.56
N ASP A 141 -6.33 5.56 -10.85
CA ASP A 141 -5.07 6.18 -10.43
C ASP A 141 -4.19 6.52 -11.65
N GLU A 142 -4.32 5.78 -12.76
CA GLU A 142 -3.65 6.05 -14.03
C GLU A 142 -4.06 7.37 -14.69
N ILE A 143 -5.24 7.89 -14.36
CA ILE A 143 -5.73 9.20 -14.81
C ILE A 143 -5.78 10.24 -13.67
N GLY A 144 -5.27 9.89 -12.48
CA GLY A 144 -5.25 10.78 -11.32
C GLY A 144 -6.64 11.04 -10.72
N MET A 145 -7.53 10.04 -10.69
CA MET A 145 -8.85 10.17 -10.06
C MET A 145 -8.76 10.65 -8.60
N GLY A 146 -9.70 11.53 -8.24
CA GLY A 146 -9.86 12.05 -6.88
C GLY A 146 -10.71 11.15 -5.98
N ASP A 147 -10.82 11.55 -4.72
CA ASP A 147 -11.71 10.92 -3.73
C ASP A 147 -12.89 11.84 -3.36
N ASN A 148 -13.92 11.25 -2.74
CA ASN A 148 -15.02 11.98 -2.15
C ASN A 148 -15.22 11.59 -0.68
N ILE A 149 -14.54 12.30 0.22
CA ILE A 149 -14.54 12.05 1.68
C ILE A 149 -15.91 12.24 2.37
N TRP A 150 -16.92 12.74 1.64
CA TRP A 150 -18.29 12.87 2.14
C TRP A 150 -19.11 11.60 1.98
N LEU A 151 -18.65 10.65 1.17
CA LEU A 151 -19.27 9.34 1.07
C LEU A 151 -18.99 8.51 2.33
N GLY A 152 -19.89 7.57 2.60
CA GLY A 152 -19.79 6.69 3.77
C GLY A 152 -18.65 5.69 3.65
N ASP A 153 -18.12 5.25 4.79
CA ASP A 153 -17.10 4.21 4.89
C ASP A 153 -15.94 4.41 3.88
N ARG A 154 -15.65 3.40 3.06
CA ARG A 154 -14.56 3.38 2.07
C ARG A 154 -15.04 3.76 0.67
N ASP A 155 -16.30 4.17 0.51
CA ASP A 155 -16.84 4.60 -0.79
C ASP A 155 -16.18 5.88 -1.30
N ALA A 156 -15.47 6.61 -0.42
CA ALA A 156 -14.66 7.76 -0.78
C ALA A 156 -13.67 7.48 -1.93
N VAL A 157 -13.16 6.25 -2.06
CA VAL A 157 -12.23 5.87 -3.14
C VAL A 157 -12.89 5.07 -4.27
N ARG A 158 -14.19 4.76 -4.15
CA ARG A 158 -14.94 3.85 -5.05
C ARG A 158 -15.88 4.58 -6.01
N THR A 159 -15.58 5.84 -6.32
CA THR A 159 -16.37 6.64 -7.27
C THR A 159 -16.31 6.03 -8.68
N PRO A 160 -17.34 6.24 -9.53
CA PRO A 160 -17.34 5.73 -10.91
C PRO A 160 -16.12 6.18 -11.71
N MET A 161 -15.63 5.32 -12.61
CA MET A 161 -14.54 5.64 -13.53
C MET A 161 -14.89 6.84 -14.43
N GLN A 162 -13.94 7.75 -14.61
CA GLN A 162 -14.12 9.01 -15.36
C GLN A 162 -13.67 8.87 -16.82
N TRP A 163 -14.57 8.44 -17.71
CA TRP A 163 -14.24 8.11 -19.11
C TRP A 163 -14.17 9.30 -20.08
N THR A 164 -14.89 10.40 -19.81
CA THR A 164 -15.07 11.53 -20.74
C THR A 164 -15.07 12.87 -20.02
#